data_AF-A0AAW1AL30-F1
#
_entry.id   AF-A0AAW1AL30-F1
#
_cell.length_a   1.000
_cell.length_b   1.000
_cell.length_c   1.000
_cell.angle_alpha   90.00
_cell.angle_beta   90.00
_cell.angle_gamma   90.00
#
_symmetry.space_group_name_H-M   'P 1'
#
loop_
_entity.id
_entity.type
_entity.pdbx_description
1 polymer ?
#
loop_
_entity_poly.entity_id
_entity_poly.type
_entity_poly.pdbx_seq_one_letter_code
_entity_poly.pdbx_strand_id
1 'polypeptide(L)'
;MSSQVATSQFSLEFLIKLLPESFDGDRYKLRSLIKQVDAIFELAQPSQTIPLLLYVKSKITGRARDQIDVHCNLNTWEEISELLIAFYQDRKSLEQLLEELSSIRQGPQENTVLSILSEIGRFKFQSIRRDS
;
A
#
# COMPACT_ATOMS: atom_id res chain seq x y z
N MET A 1 18.85 31.45 -2.87
CA MET A 1 17.59 31.45 -3.65
C MET A 1 16.73 30.34 -3.07
N SER A 2 15.81 30.69 -2.17
CA SER A 2 14.94 29.71 -1.51
C SER A 2 13.70 29.54 -2.37
N SER A 3 13.61 28.42 -3.09
CA SER A 3 12.39 28.04 -3.80
C SER A 3 11.33 27.69 -2.75
N GLN A 4 10.43 28.62 -2.46
CA GLN A 4 9.19 28.33 -1.77
C GLN A 4 8.35 27.46 -2.71
N VAL A 5 8.40 26.14 -2.52
CA VAL A 5 7.36 25.26 -3.07
C VAL A 5 6.09 25.67 -2.35
N ALA A 6 5.21 26.39 -3.05
CA ALA A 6 3.88 26.66 -2.55
C ALA A 6 3.20 25.30 -2.34
N THR A 7 3.15 24.83 -1.10
CA THR A 7 2.30 23.71 -0.70
C THR A 7 0.86 24.16 -0.89
N SER A 8 0.36 23.94 -2.11
CA SER A 8 -1.03 24.21 -2.47
C SER A 8 -1.88 23.34 -1.56
N GLN A 9 -2.49 24.00 -0.58
CA GLN A 9 -3.04 23.35 0.59
C GLN A 9 -4.47 22.90 0.25
N PHE A 10 -4.70 21.58 0.14
CA PHE A 10 -6.00 21.03 -0.22
C PHE A 10 -6.99 21.09 0.95
N SER A 11 -8.27 21.34 0.65
CA SER A 11 -9.33 21.30 1.66
C SER A 11 -9.65 19.85 2.05
N LEU A 12 -10.08 19.65 3.30
CA LEU A 12 -10.47 18.32 3.78
C LEU A 12 -11.60 17.71 2.93
N GLU A 13 -12.56 18.53 2.51
CA GLU A 13 -13.67 18.11 1.65
C GLU A 13 -13.20 17.58 0.29
N PHE A 14 -12.17 18.21 -0.29
CA PHE A 14 -11.58 17.76 -1.54
C PHE A 14 -10.86 16.41 -1.34
N LEU A 15 -10.08 16.28 -0.26
CA LEU A 15 -9.37 15.05 0.07
C LEU A 15 -10.35 13.88 0.32
N ILE A 16 -11.48 14.13 1.00
CA ILE A 16 -12.51 13.11 1.23
C ILE A 16 -13.16 12.65 -0.09
N LYS A 17 -13.33 13.56 -1.06
CA LYS A 17 -13.87 13.21 -2.39
C LYS A 17 -12.92 12.37 -3.23
N LEU A 18 -11.61 12.45 -2.97
CA LEU A 18 -10.59 11.63 -3.62
C LEU A 18 -10.50 10.22 -3.03
N LEU A 19 -11.05 9.99 -1.82
CA LEU A 19 -11.02 8.67 -1.22
C LEU A 19 -11.74 7.67 -2.11
N PRO A 20 -11.17 6.46 -2.29
CA PRO A 20 -11.78 5.41 -3.09
C PRO A 20 -13.14 4.98 -2.53
N GLU A 21 -13.87 4.22 -3.35
CA GLU A 21 -15.08 3.52 -2.91
C GLU A 21 -14.81 2.59 -1.72
N SER A 22 -15.90 2.15 -1.09
CA SER A 22 -15.83 1.28 0.09
C SER A 22 -15.01 0.02 -0.17
N PHE A 23 -14.19 -0.36 0.81
CA PHE A 23 -13.40 -1.58 0.78
C PHE A 23 -14.02 -2.63 1.69
N ASP A 24 -14.25 -3.83 1.17
CA ASP A 24 -14.93 -4.95 1.86
C ASP A 24 -13.99 -6.13 2.18
N GLY A 25 -12.73 -6.05 1.75
CA GLY A 25 -11.76 -7.14 1.82
C GLY A 25 -11.37 -7.73 0.46
N ASP A 26 -11.83 -7.16 -0.66
CA ASP A 26 -11.39 -7.62 -1.99
C ASP A 26 -9.89 -7.38 -2.23
N ARG A 27 -9.13 -8.49 -2.24
CA ARG A 27 -7.69 -8.53 -2.50
C ARG A 27 -7.25 -7.81 -3.78
N TYR A 28 -8.07 -7.81 -4.83
CA TYR A 28 -7.72 -7.16 -6.10
C TYR A 28 -7.76 -5.64 -5.99
N LYS A 29 -8.59 -5.11 -5.07
CA LYS A 29 -8.74 -3.67 -4.80
C LYS A 29 -7.76 -3.17 -3.75
N LEU A 30 -7.21 -4.04 -2.90
CA LEU A 30 -6.35 -3.67 -1.77
C LEU A 30 -5.17 -2.78 -2.17
N ARG A 31 -4.40 -3.18 -3.19
CA ARG A 31 -3.22 -2.40 -3.62
C ARG A 31 -3.62 -1.02 -4.18
N SER A 32 -4.77 -0.94 -4.84
CA SER A 32 -5.29 0.32 -5.38
C SER A 32 -5.77 1.25 -4.27
N LEU A 33 -6.49 0.70 -3.30
CA LEU A 33 -6.92 1.41 -2.08
C LEU A 33 -5.71 2.02 -1.37
N ILE A 34 -4.69 1.20 -1.06
CA ILE A 34 -3.53 1.65 -0.28
C ILE A 34 -2.84 2.81 -0.98
N LYS A 35 -2.50 2.65 -2.26
CA LYS A 35 -1.84 3.70 -3.04
C LYS A 35 -2.62 5.01 -3.10
N GLN A 36 -3.95 4.94 -3.22
CA GLN A 36 -4.79 6.13 -3.27
C GLN A 36 -4.83 6.83 -1.92
N VAL A 37 -5.01 6.08 -0.84
CA VAL A 37 -5.06 6.64 0.50
C VAL A 37 -3.69 7.23 0.88
N ASP A 38 -2.58 6.54 0.59
CA ASP A 38 -1.22 7.07 0.77
C ASP A 38 -1.05 8.43 0.10
N ALA A 39 -1.41 8.54 -1.18
CA ALA A 39 -1.33 9.80 -1.92
C ALA A 39 -2.20 10.91 -1.28
N ILE A 40 -3.37 10.57 -0.74
CA ILE A 40 -4.24 11.55 -0.08
C ILE A 40 -3.62 12.03 1.24
N PHE A 41 -3.00 11.13 2.01
CA PHE A 41 -2.29 11.50 3.23
C PHE A 41 -1.03 12.34 2.95
N GLU A 42 -0.33 12.11 1.82
CA GLU A 42 0.78 12.97 1.37
C GLU A 42 0.32 14.39 1.03
N LEU A 43 -0.90 14.55 0.52
CA LEU A 43 -1.49 15.85 0.18
C LEU A 43 -2.18 16.52 1.39
N ALA A 44 -2.39 15.79 2.48
CA ALA A 44 -3.09 16.27 3.65
C ALA A 44 -2.18 17.09 4.57
N GLN A 45 -2.78 18.05 5.28
CA GLN A 45 -2.10 18.73 6.36
C GLN A 45 -2.08 17.87 7.64
N PRO A 46 -1.11 18.09 8.54
CA PRO A 46 -1.08 17.41 9.84
C PRO A 46 -2.38 17.58 10.66
N SER A 47 -3.05 18.73 10.55
CA SER A 47 -4.33 19.00 11.22
C SER A 47 -5.51 18.21 10.64
N GLN A 48 -5.39 17.74 9.40
CA GLN A 48 -6.42 17.00 8.66
C GLN A 48 -6.27 15.47 8.80
N THR A 49 -5.11 14.98 9.27
CA THR A 49 -4.78 13.55 9.38
C THR A 49 -5.79 12.78 10.21
N ILE A 50 -6.18 13.29 11.40
CA ILE A 50 -7.14 12.61 12.28
C ILE A 50 -8.54 12.53 11.65
N PRO A 51 -9.16 13.64 11.19
CA PRO A 51 -10.43 13.58 10.46
C PRO A 51 -10.37 12.64 9.25
N LEU A 52 -9.30 12.71 8.45
CA LEU A 52 -9.14 11.89 7.26
C LEU A 52 -9.09 10.40 7.60
N LEU A 53 -8.39 10.03 8.68
CA LEU A 53 -8.34 8.65 9.17
C LEU A 53 -9.73 8.13 9.56
N LEU A 54 -10.57 8.96 10.20
CA LEU A 54 -11.96 8.59 10.53
C LEU A 54 -12.77 8.31 9.26
N TYR A 55 -12.59 9.10 8.21
CA TYR A 55 -13.23 8.86 6.91
C TYR A 55 -12.71 7.59 6.24
N VAL A 56 -11.41 7.33 6.29
CA VAL A 56 -10.85 6.09 5.74
C VAL A 56 -11.43 4.87 6.48
N LYS A 57 -11.48 4.92 7.81
CA LYS A 57 -12.10 3.87 8.63
C LYS A 57 -13.58 3.66 8.27
N SER A 58 -14.33 4.71 7.94
CA SER A 58 -15.75 4.58 7.55
C SER A 58 -15.95 4.04 6.13
N LYS A 59 -14.94 4.17 5.26
CA LYS A 59 -14.92 3.54 3.93
C LYS A 59 -14.56 2.06 3.97
N ILE A 60 -13.95 1.59 5.05
CA ILE A 60 -13.68 0.15 5.25
C ILE A 60 -14.94 -0.48 5.85
N THR A 61 -15.43 -1.54 5.22
CA THR A 61 -16.74 -2.15 5.44
C THR A 61 -16.63 -3.67 5.51
N GLY A 62 -17.72 -4.33 5.91
CA GLY A 62 -17.81 -5.80 5.94
C GLY A 62 -16.74 -6.45 6.81
N ARG A 63 -16.20 -7.58 6.34
CA ARG A 63 -15.21 -8.36 7.11
C ARG A 63 -13.93 -7.59 7.40
N ALA A 64 -13.52 -6.69 6.50
CA ALA A 64 -12.34 -5.85 6.72
C ALA A 64 -12.56 -4.85 7.86
N ARG A 65 -13.79 -4.35 8.01
CA ARG A 65 -14.16 -3.49 9.14
C ARG A 65 -14.13 -4.28 10.45
N ASP A 66 -14.69 -5.48 10.46
CA ASP A 66 -14.69 -6.34 11.65
C ASP A 66 -13.25 -6.61 12.14
N GLN A 67 -12.30 -6.83 11.22
CA GLN A 67 -10.89 -6.98 11.59
C GLN A 67 -10.31 -5.72 12.24
N ILE A 68 -10.60 -4.53 11.69
CA ILE A 68 -10.14 -3.27 12.29
C ILE A 68 -10.72 -3.09 13.70
N ASP A 69 -12.00 -3.40 13.87
CA ASP A 69 -12.69 -3.24 15.15
C ASP A 69 -12.19 -4.26 16.20
N VAL A 70 -11.83 -5.49 15.80
CA VAL A 70 -11.18 -6.47 16.70
C VAL A 70 -9.81 -5.98 17.18
N HIS A 71 -9.09 -5.26 16.31
CA HIS A 71 -7.73 -4.82 16.60
C HIS A 71 -7.65 -3.47 17.34
N CYS A 72 -8.78 -2.81 17.67
CA CYS A 72 -9.10 -1.69 18.60
C CYS A 72 -8.14 -0.48 18.76
N ASN A 73 -6.84 -0.61 18.48
CA ASN A 73 -5.78 0.33 18.83
C ASN A 73 -5.09 0.94 17.60
N LEU A 74 -5.68 0.81 16.42
CA LEU A 74 -5.10 1.35 15.18
C LEU A 74 -5.39 2.86 15.11
N ASN A 75 -4.38 3.67 15.36
CA ASN A 75 -4.45 5.13 15.46
C ASN A 75 -3.82 5.84 14.26
N THR A 76 -3.11 5.11 13.41
CA THR A 76 -2.49 5.67 12.20
C THR A 76 -2.99 4.95 10.96
N TRP A 77 -2.81 5.58 9.80
CA TRP A 77 -3.14 4.94 8.53
C TRP A 77 -2.17 3.78 8.25
N GLU A 78 -0.90 3.97 8.61
CA GLU A 78 0.16 2.98 8.46
C GLU A 78 -0.24 1.65 9.14
N GLU A 79 -0.65 1.70 10.40
CA GLU A 79 -1.11 0.53 11.16
C GLU A 79 -2.31 -0.18 10.51
N ILE A 80 -3.27 0.59 9.98
CA ILE A 80 -4.42 0.03 9.27
C ILE A 80 -3.98 -0.63 7.98
N SER A 81 -3.12 0.03 7.20
CA SER A 81 -2.64 -0.47 5.92
C SER A 81 -1.86 -1.78 6.08
N GLU A 82 -1.02 -1.88 7.11
CA GLU A 82 -0.26 -3.09 7.46
C GLU A 82 -1.18 -4.24 7.85
N LEU A 83 -2.23 -3.96 8.63
CA LEU A 83 -3.23 -4.96 8.97
C LEU A 83 -3.96 -5.45 7.72
N LEU A 84 -4.44 -4.55 6.87
CA LEU A 84 -5.14 -4.93 5.64
C LEU A 84 -4.24 -5.74 4.71
N ILE A 85 -2.96 -5.40 4.62
CA ILE A 85 -1.94 -6.19 3.92
C ILE A 85 -1.84 -7.60 4.53
N ALA A 86 -1.72 -7.70 5.85
CA ALA A 86 -1.53 -8.98 6.53
C ALA A 86 -2.66 -9.98 6.25
N PHE A 87 -3.91 -9.49 6.18
CA PHE A 87 -5.12 -10.30 6.02
C PHE A 87 -5.59 -10.49 4.58
N TYR A 88 -5.43 -9.48 3.72
CA TYR A 88 -6.06 -9.46 2.39
C TYR A 88 -5.08 -9.44 1.22
N GLN A 89 -3.76 -9.30 1.48
CA GLN A 89 -2.78 -9.43 0.41
C GLN A 89 -2.62 -10.90 0.01
N ASP A 90 -2.68 -11.18 -1.29
CA ASP A 90 -2.33 -12.49 -1.82
C ASP A 90 -0.88 -12.83 -1.45
N ARG A 91 -0.70 -13.91 -0.70
CA ARG A 91 0.61 -14.50 -0.44
C ARG A 91 0.89 -15.50 -1.56
N LYS A 92 1.86 -15.17 -2.42
CA LYS A 92 2.42 -16.18 -3.32
C LYS A 92 3.05 -17.29 -2.48
N SER A 93 2.75 -18.55 -2.79
CA SER A 93 3.44 -19.67 -2.15
C SER A 93 4.92 -19.65 -2.52
N LEU A 94 5.73 -20.33 -1.72
CA LEU A 94 7.16 -20.50 -2.02
C LEU A 94 7.33 -21.22 -3.36
N GLU A 95 6.47 -22.20 -3.68
CA GLU A 95 6.50 -22.87 -4.99
C GLU A 95 6.20 -21.89 -6.13
N GLN A 96 5.19 -21.02 -5.99
CA GLN A 96 4.87 -20.01 -7.01
C GLN A 96 6.02 -19.02 -7.23
N LEU A 97 6.73 -18.64 -6.16
CA LEU A 97 7.91 -17.77 -6.25
C LEU A 97 9.09 -18.49 -6.91
N LEU A 98 9.30 -19.77 -6.62
CA LEU A 98 10.33 -20.60 -7.26
C LEU A 98 10.02 -20.85 -8.74
N GLU A 99 8.76 -21.11 -9.08
CA GLU A 99 8.29 -21.25 -10.46
C GLU A 99 8.55 -19.96 -11.26
N GLU A 100 8.16 -18.79 -10.72
CA GLU A 100 8.45 -17.50 -11.33
C GLU A 100 9.96 -17.29 -11.52
N LEU A 101 10.77 -17.60 -10.51
CA LEU A 101 12.23 -17.47 -10.60
C LEU A 101 12.83 -18.42 -11.65
N SER A 102 12.33 -19.65 -11.73
CA SER A 102 12.76 -20.64 -12.73
C SER A 102 12.30 -20.28 -14.15
N SER A 103 11.24 -19.49 -14.28
CA SER A 103 10.71 -19.01 -15.56
C SER A 103 11.52 -17.84 -16.14
N ILE A 104 12.33 -17.16 -15.33
CA ILE A 104 13.29 -16.14 -15.78
C ILE A 104 14.45 -16.87 -16.48
N ARG A 105 14.31 -17.12 -17.78
CA ARG A 105 15.41 -17.58 -18.64
C ARG A 105 16.03 -16.38 -19.34
N GLN A 106 17.35 -16.24 -19.20
CA GLN A 106 18.17 -15.29 -19.94
C GLN A 106 17.87 -15.39 -21.43
N GLY A 107 17.36 -14.31 -22.03
CA GLY A 107 17.26 -14.20 -23.48
C GLY A 107 18.66 -14.05 -24.10
N PRO A 108 18.90 -14.52 -25.33
CA PRO A 108 20.21 -14.42 -26.00
C PRO A 108 20.67 -12.97 -26.28
N GLN A 109 19.83 -11.98 -25.99
CA GLN A 109 20.09 -10.55 -26.12
C GLN A 109 20.25 -9.84 -24.76
N GLU A 110 20.07 -10.54 -23.63
CA GLU A 110 20.22 -9.96 -22.29
C GLU A 110 21.69 -9.96 -21.86
N ASN A 111 22.47 -9.07 -22.46
CA ASN A 111 23.77 -8.71 -21.93
C ASN A 111 23.55 -7.79 -20.72
N THR A 112 23.44 -8.36 -19.52
CA THR A 112 24.27 -8.02 -18.34
C THR A 112 23.66 -8.72 -17.12
N VAL A 113 24.45 -9.50 -16.39
CA VAL A 113 24.11 -10.11 -15.08
C VAL A 113 23.46 -9.10 -14.10
N LEU A 114 23.72 -7.79 -14.27
CA LEU A 114 23.11 -6.69 -13.52
C LEU A 114 21.59 -6.56 -13.70
N SER A 115 21.01 -6.85 -14.88
CA SER A 115 19.55 -6.75 -15.06
C SER A 115 18.85 -7.82 -14.22
N ILE A 116 19.39 -9.03 -14.20
CA ILE A 116 18.86 -10.17 -13.45
C ILE A 116 19.10 -9.99 -11.95
N LEU A 117 20.28 -9.50 -11.54
CA LEU A 117 20.52 -9.14 -10.14
C LEU A 117 19.61 -8.00 -9.66
N SER A 118 19.24 -7.07 -10.53
CA SER A 118 18.24 -6.03 -10.20
C SER A 118 16.83 -6.61 -10.06
N GLU A 119 16.46 -7.57 -10.91
CA GLU A 119 15.18 -8.28 -10.85
C GLU A 119 15.10 -9.13 -9.57
N ILE A 120 16.14 -9.93 -9.28
CA ILE A 120 16.28 -10.72 -8.04
C ILE A 120 16.35 -9.81 -6.80
N GLY A 121 17.02 -8.67 -6.90
CA GLY A 121 17.09 -7.66 -5.85
C GLY A 121 15.72 -7.06 -5.51
N ARG A 122 14.88 -6.78 -6.51
CA ARG A 122 13.47 -6.37 -6.30
C ARG A 122 12.67 -7.47 -5.59
N PHE A 123 12.91 -8.74 -5.91
CA PHE A 123 12.27 -9.87 -5.21
C PHE A 123 12.72 -10.00 -3.74
N LYS A 124 14.00 -9.80 -3.41
CA LYS A 124 14.48 -9.84 -2.02
C LYS A 124 13.98 -8.66 -1.17
N PHE A 125 13.88 -7.45 -1.73
CA PHE A 125 13.38 -6.28 -0.98
C PHE A 125 11.90 -6.38 -0.58
N GLN A 126 11.08 -7.12 -1.34
CA GLN A 126 9.69 -7.40 -0.96
C GLN A 126 9.56 -8.45 0.16
N SER A 127 10.60 -9.24 0.40
CA SER A 127 10.63 -10.25 1.46
C SER A 127 11.32 -9.78 2.74
N ILE A 128 12.27 -8.84 2.69
CA ILE A 128 13.04 -8.39 3.88
C ILE A 128 12.26 -7.40 4.75
N ARG A 129 11.27 -6.66 4.23
CA ARG A 129 10.33 -5.89 5.08
C ARG A 129 9.35 -6.76 5.89
N ARG A 130 9.44 -8.10 5.80
CA ARG A 130 8.55 -9.04 6.50
C ARG A 130 9.06 -9.49 7.87
N ASP A 131 10.29 -9.14 8.26
CA ASP A 131 10.93 -9.60 9.50
C ASP A 131 11.50 -8.45 10.37
N SER A 132 10.86 -7.28 10.40
CA SER A 132 11.22 -6.19 11.34
C SER A 132 9.99 -5.64 12.04
#